data_AF-A0A518FS92-F1
#
_entry.id   AF-A0A518FS92-F1
#
_cell.length_a   1.000
_cell.length_b   1.000
_cell.length_c   1.000
_cell.angle_alpha   90.00
_cell.angle_beta   90.00
_cell.angle_gamma   90.00
#
_symmetry.space_group_name_H-M   'P 1'
#
loop_
_entity.id
_entity.type
_entity.pdbx_description
1 polymer ?
#
loop_
_entity_poly.entity_id
_entity_poly.type
_entity_poly.pdbx_seq_one_letter_code
_entity_poly.pdbx_strand_id
1 'polypeptide(L)'
;MQLSKERIITLLVLVANGILGATMGKFSDSRLWEAVFAVLMSLPGLVVIWNKERLSVTGLTRGLRRDSPPSLLDLIGWFLLLVMPILYVYQLSRM
;
A
#
# COMPACT_ATOMS: atom_id res chain seq x y z
N MET A 1 -8.13 -19.95 -5.82
CA MET A 1 -8.68 -18.79 -5.10
C MET A 1 -9.13 -17.76 -6.10
N GLN A 2 -10.42 -17.43 -6.16
CA GLN A 2 -10.90 -16.29 -6.94
C GLN A 2 -10.43 -14.99 -6.27
N LEU A 3 -9.94 -14.03 -7.04
CA LEU A 3 -9.58 -12.71 -6.51
C LEU A 3 -10.86 -11.96 -6.17
N SER A 4 -10.96 -11.45 -4.93
CA SER A 4 -12.05 -10.54 -4.56
C SER A 4 -11.92 -9.22 -5.32
N LYS A 5 -13.03 -8.52 -5.56
CA LYS A 5 -13.03 -7.19 -6.20
C LYS A 5 -12.04 -6.24 -5.53
N GLU A 6 -11.98 -6.27 -4.20
CA GLU A 6 -11.04 -5.48 -3.40
C GLU A 6 -9.57 -5.77 -3.72
N ARG A 7 -9.19 -7.06 -3.84
CA ARG A 7 -7.82 -7.44 -4.24
C ARG A 7 -7.48 -6.99 -5.65
N ILE A 8 -8.45 -7.05 -6.59
CA ILE A 8 -8.26 -6.55 -7.95
C ILE A 8 -8.00 -5.04 -7.94
N ILE A 9 -8.82 -4.27 -7.21
CA ILE A 9 -8.63 -2.81 -7.09
C ILE A 9 -7.28 -2.50 -6.44
N THR A 10 -6.89 -3.24 -5.41
CA THR A 10 -5.60 -3.07 -4.73
C THR A 10 -4.42 -3.25 -5.70
N LEU A 11 -4.48 -4.27 -6.57
CA LEU A 11 -3.46 -4.48 -7.59
C LEU A 11 -3.45 -3.36 -8.65
N LEU A 12 -4.62 -2.86 -9.05
CA LEU A 12 -4.70 -1.72 -9.97
C LEU A 12 -4.06 -0.47 -9.37
N VAL A 13 -4.29 -0.19 -8.09
CA VAL A 13 -3.67 0.94 -7.39
C VAL A 13 -2.15 0.75 -7.27
N LEU A 14 -1.68 -0.47 -7.01
CA LEU A 14 -0.25 -0.79 -7.01
C LEU A 14 0.41 -0.43 -8.35
N VAL A 15 -0.21 -0.83 -9.46
CA VAL A 15 0.26 -0.51 -10.82
C VAL A 15 0.21 1.00 -11.06
N ALA A 16 -0.88 1.67 -10.67
CA ALA A 16 -1.03 3.11 -10.81
C ALA A 16 0.07 3.88 -10.04
N ASN A 17 0.42 3.44 -8.82
CA ASN A 17 1.50 4.04 -8.04
C ASN A 17 2.86 3.88 -8.73
N GLY A 18 3.13 2.72 -9.33
CA GLY A 18 4.36 2.52 -10.12
C GLY A 18 4.43 3.48 -11.32
N ILE A 19 3.32 3.66 -12.04
CA ILE A 19 3.23 4.62 -13.16
C ILE A 19 3.42 6.05 -12.66
N LEU A 20 2.78 6.43 -11.54
CA LEU A 20 2.94 7.75 -10.93
C LEU A 20 4.39 8.01 -10.51
N GLY A 21 5.06 7.03 -9.89
CA GLY A 21 6.48 7.09 -9.59
C GLY A 21 7.30 7.39 -10.85
N ALA A 22 7.18 6.54 -11.88
CA ALA A 22 7.96 6.70 -13.11
C ALA A 22 7.71 8.01 -13.89
N THR A 23 6.54 8.62 -13.72
CA THR A 23 6.13 9.81 -14.50
C THR A 23 6.30 11.12 -13.74
N MET A 24 6.06 11.11 -12.42
CA MET A 24 6.07 12.33 -11.59
C MET A 24 7.27 12.40 -10.64
N GLY A 25 7.91 11.27 -10.37
CA GLY A 25 9.10 11.19 -9.52
C GLY A 25 10.31 11.88 -10.14
N LYS A 26 11.09 12.54 -9.28
CA LYS A 26 12.27 13.33 -9.68
C LYS A 26 13.49 13.12 -8.76
N PHE A 27 13.47 12.09 -7.92
CA PHE A 27 14.57 11.80 -6.99
C PHE A 27 15.71 11.02 -7.65
N SER A 28 15.45 10.35 -8.78
CA SER A 28 16.44 9.59 -9.55
C SER A 28 16.33 9.88 -11.04
N ASP A 29 17.47 9.91 -11.74
CA ASP A 29 17.50 9.99 -13.21
C ASP A 29 16.88 8.75 -13.89
N SER A 30 16.79 7.64 -13.16
CA SER A 30 16.19 6.40 -13.66
C SER A 30 14.71 6.32 -13.31
N ARG A 31 13.86 6.49 -14.32
CA ARG A 31 12.40 6.27 -14.22
C ARG A 31 12.02 4.88 -13.73
N LEU A 32 12.88 3.88 -13.97
CA LEU A 32 12.65 2.52 -13.50
C LEU A 32 12.86 2.42 -11.99
N TRP A 33 13.87 3.10 -11.45
CA TRP A 33 14.07 3.20 -10.00
C TRP A 33 12.92 3.91 -9.31
N GLU A 34 12.41 4.99 -9.91
CA GLU A 34 11.22 5.71 -9.46
C GLU A 34 9.97 4.81 -9.35
N ALA A 35 9.67 4.06 -10.42
CA ALA A 35 8.57 3.10 -10.44
C ALA A 35 8.74 2.01 -9.38
N VAL A 36 9.92 1.38 -9.33
CA VAL A 36 10.20 0.30 -8.38
C VAL A 36 10.03 0.80 -6.95
N PHE A 37 10.53 1.98 -6.64
CA PHE A 37 10.43 2.52 -5.30
C PHE A 37 8.98 2.84 -4.91
N ALA A 38 8.19 3.45 -5.82
CA ALA A 38 6.77 3.70 -5.57
C ALA A 38 5.98 2.41 -5.34
N VAL A 39 6.31 1.34 -6.06
CA VAL A 39 5.73 0.00 -5.85
C VAL A 39 6.14 -0.57 -4.50
N LEU A 40 7.42 -0.47 -4.12
CA LEU A 40 7.92 -0.94 -2.82
C LEU A 40 7.21 -0.26 -1.66
N MET A 41 7.01 1.06 -1.74
CA MET A 41 6.30 1.83 -0.71
C MET A 41 4.81 1.48 -0.61
N SER A 42 4.24 0.87 -1.65
CA SER A 42 2.85 0.40 -1.69
C SER A 42 2.67 -1.01 -1.12
N LEU A 43 3.74 -1.80 -1.01
CA LEU A 43 3.69 -3.20 -0.54
C LEU A 43 3.10 -3.36 0.86
N PRO A 44 3.40 -2.51 1.86
CA PRO A 44 2.80 -2.64 3.19
C PRO A 44 1.26 -2.56 3.15
N GLY A 45 0.70 -1.65 2.36
CA GLY A 45 -0.75 -1.52 2.18
C GLY A 45 -1.36 -2.75 1.50
N LEU A 46 -0.70 -3.25 0.44
CA LEU A 46 -1.09 -4.50 -0.23
C LEU A 46 -1.12 -5.67 0.76
N VAL A 47 -0.10 -5.84 1.59
CA VAL A 47 0.00 -6.94 2.55
C VAL A 47 -1.14 -6.90 3.58
N VAL A 48 -1.48 -5.71 4.09
CA VAL A 48 -2.57 -5.52 5.04
C VAL A 48 -3.91 -5.92 4.42
N ILE A 49 -4.23 -5.41 3.23
CA ILE A 49 -5.48 -5.73 2.53
C ILE A 49 -5.55 -7.22 2.20
N TRP A 50 -4.43 -7.82 1.74
CA TRP A 50 -4.41 -9.22 1.35
C TRP A 50 -4.61 -10.19 2.51
N ASN A 51 -4.09 -9.83 3.69
CA ASN A 51 -4.13 -10.64 4.90
C ASN A 51 -5.14 -10.15 5.94
N LYS A 52 -6.06 -9.25 5.57
CA LYS A 52 -7.03 -8.63 6.47
C LYS A 52 -7.74 -9.61 7.39
N GLU A 53 -8.23 -10.72 6.86
CA GLU A 53 -8.94 -11.76 7.61
C GLU A 53 -8.06 -12.43 8.68
N ARG A 54 -6.76 -12.58 8.41
CA ARG A 54 -5.80 -13.14 9.40
C ARG A 54 -5.41 -12.08 10.43
N LEU A 55 -5.25 -10.84 9.99
CA LEU A 55 -4.91 -9.71 10.84
C LEU A 55 -6.07 -9.32 11.76
N SER A 56 -7.33 -9.47 11.33
CA SER A 56 -8.51 -9.12 12.14
C SER A 56 -8.66 -10.01 13.38
N VAL A 57 -8.21 -11.27 13.29
CA VAL A 57 -8.30 -12.26 14.39
C VAL A 57 -7.12 -12.15 15.37
N THR A 58 -6.02 -11.51 14.97
CA THR A 58 -4.81 -11.40 15.82
C THR A 58 -4.85 -10.23 16.79
N GLY A 59 -5.78 -9.28 16.63
CA GLY A 59 -5.93 -8.15 17.54
C GLY A 59 -4.75 -7.19 17.49
N LEU A 60 -4.96 -5.92 17.09
CA LEU A 60 -3.96 -4.85 17.23
C LEU A 60 -3.53 -4.56 18.69
N THR A 61 -4.08 -5.30 19.65
CA THR A 61 -3.76 -5.28 21.08
C THR A 61 -2.95 -6.52 21.49
N ARG A 62 -1.62 -6.36 21.56
CA ARG A 62 -0.68 -7.10 22.44
C ARG A 62 -1.13 -8.53 22.85
N GLY A 63 -1.25 -9.46 21.90
CA GLY A 63 -1.40 -10.89 22.20
C GLY A 63 -2.76 -11.36 22.74
N LEU A 64 -3.79 -10.49 22.76
CA LEU A 64 -5.15 -10.89 23.10
C LEU A 64 -5.97 -11.06 21.81
N ARG A 65 -6.46 -12.27 21.55
CA ARG A 65 -7.43 -12.54 20.48
C ARG A 65 -8.70 -11.75 20.74
N ARG A 66 -8.81 -10.60 20.09
CA ARG A 66 -10.01 -9.77 20.07
C ARG A 66 -10.22 -9.33 18.63
N ASP A 67 -11.44 -9.47 18.14
CA ASP A 67 -11.76 -9.12 16.76
C ASP A 67 -11.49 -7.63 16.55
N SER A 68 -10.45 -7.32 15.78
CA SER A 68 -10.24 -5.97 15.30
C SER A 68 -11.25 -5.72 14.19
N PRO A 69 -11.95 -4.58 14.17
CA PRO A 69 -12.90 -4.28 13.11
C PRO A 69 -12.21 -4.39 11.75
N PRO A 70 -12.72 -5.24 10.82
CA PRO A 70 -12.14 -5.35 9.47
C PRO A 70 -12.00 -3.99 8.77
N SER A 71 -12.90 -3.06 9.06
CA SER A 71 -12.89 -1.68 8.58
C SER A 71 -11.66 -0.86 9.00
N LEU A 72 -11.08 -1.13 10.17
CA LEU A 72 -9.89 -0.40 10.64
C LEU A 72 -8.63 -0.91 9.92
N LEU A 73 -8.56 -2.20 9.64
CA LEU A 73 -7.48 -2.77 8.82
C LEU A 73 -7.60 -2.33 7.37
N ASP A 74 -8.82 -2.19 6.84
CA ASP A 74 -9.04 -1.57 5.52
C ASP A 74 -8.50 -0.14 5.50
N LEU A 75 -8.87 0.67 6.49
CA LEU A 75 -8.39 2.06 6.57
C LEU A 75 -6.85 2.12 6.58
N ILE A 76 -6.19 1.30 7.39
CA ILE A 76 -4.73 1.24 7.47
C ILE A 76 -4.14 0.77 6.14
N GLY A 77 -4.68 -0.30 5.56
CA GLY A 77 -4.22 -0.86 4.29
C GLY A 77 -4.31 0.15 3.15
N TRP A 78 -5.46 0.81 3.02
CA TRP A 78 -5.69 1.86 2.01
C TRP A 78 -4.86 3.10 2.26
N PHE A 79 -4.68 3.51 3.52
CA PHE A 79 -3.79 4.63 3.86
C PHE A 79 -2.35 4.35 3.44
N LEU A 80 -1.82 3.17 3.76
CA LEU A 80 -0.48 2.76 3.36
C LEU A 80 -0.35 2.59 1.84
N LEU A 81 -1.41 2.17 1.16
CA LEU A 81 -1.41 1.98 -0.29
C LEU A 81 -1.51 3.29 -1.07
N LEU A 82 -2.26 4.27 -0.58
CA LEU A 82 -2.53 5.51 -1.30
C LEU A 82 -1.64 6.67 -0.82
N VAL A 83 -1.47 6.83 0.48
CA VAL A 83 -0.86 8.02 1.05
C VAL A 83 0.67 7.92 1.08
N MET A 84 1.22 6.78 1.52
CA MET A 84 2.69 6.62 1.62
C MET A 84 3.42 6.79 0.28
N PRO A 85 2.96 6.21 -0.84
CA PRO A 85 3.64 6.37 -2.13
C PRO A 85 3.55 7.81 -2.66
N ILE A 86 2.43 8.51 -2.40
CA ILE A 86 2.27 9.91 -2.80
C ILE A 86 3.15 10.82 -1.96
N LEU A 87 3.17 10.64 -0.63
CA LEU A 87 4.05 11.38 0.27
C LEU A 87 5.52 11.19 -0.09
N TYR A 88 5.89 9.96 -0.47
CA TYR A 88 7.21 9.63 -0.98
C TYR A 88 7.53 10.44 -2.25
N VAL A 89 6.70 10.33 -3.28
CA VAL A 89 6.90 11.07 -4.56
C VAL A 89 7.02 12.56 -4.27
N TYR A 90 6.19 13.10 -3.38
CA TYR A 90 6.20 14.52 -3.04
C TYR A 90 7.42 14.98 -2.24
N GLN A 91 7.80 14.25 -1.19
CA GLN A 91 8.93 14.64 -0.33
C GLN A 91 10.27 14.47 -1.04
N LEU A 92 10.48 13.37 -1.75
CA LEU A 92 11.76 13.12 -2.42
C LEU A 92 11.94 13.93 -3.70
N SER A 93 10.86 14.34 -4.36
CA SER A 93 10.95 15.30 -5.47
C SER A 93 11.25 16.73 -5.00
N ARG A 94 11.35 16.99 -3.69
CA ARG A 94 11.73 18.28 -3.10
C ARG A 94 13.16 18.33 -2.59
N MET A 95 13.83 17.18 -2.47
CA MET A 95 15.25 17.08 -2.13
C MET A 95 16.10 17.31 -3.39
#